data_AF-A0A5P8YUC3-F1
#
_entry.id   AF-A0A5P8YUC3-F1
#
_cell.length_a   1.000
_cell.length_b   1.000
_cell.length_c   1.000
_cell.angle_alpha   90.00
_cell.angle_beta   90.00
_cell.angle_gamma   90.00
#
_symmetry.space_group_name_H-M   'P 1'
#
loop_
_entity.id
_entity.type
_entity.pdbx_description
1 polymer ?
#
loop_
_entity_poly.entity_id
_entity_poly.type
_entity_poly.pdbx_seq_one_letter_code
_entity_poly.pdbx_strand_id
1 'polypeptide(L)' 'MTSQDEARDQLQQVAADIERLRSELDDAISQRYDIVEAARAAGITWREAATILKMTETGLMKTQGATKKARAKS' A
#
# COMPACT_ATOMS: atom_id res chain seq x y z
N MET A 1 12.23 37.32 2.91
CA MET A 1 11.94 35.93 3.27
C MET A 1 12.70 35.65 4.56
N THR A 2 12.02 35.23 5.63
CA THR A 2 12.66 34.95 6.92
C THR A 2 13.01 33.47 7.03
N SER A 3 13.93 33.10 7.92
CA SER A 3 14.23 31.68 8.21
C SER A 3 13.01 30.90 8.70
N GLN A 4 12.04 31.58 9.30
CA GLN A 4 10.77 30.99 9.71
C GLN A 4 9.84 30.70 8.52
N ASP A 5 9.87 31.54 7.49
CA ASP A 5 9.10 31.31 6.25
C ASP A 5 9.70 30.13 5.47
N GLU A 6 11.04 30.06 5.36
CA GLU A 6 11.75 28.93 4.75
C GLU A 6 11.43 27.59 5.44
N ALA A 7 11.43 27.57 6.78
CA ALA A 7 11.06 26.39 7.54
C ALA A 7 9.59 25.99 7.32
N ARG A 8 8.68 26.96 7.18
CA ARG A 8 7.27 26.70 6.89
C ARG A 8 7.09 26.10 5.50
N ASP A 9 7.78 26.63 4.49
CA ASP A 9 7.71 26.12 3.12
C ASP A 9 8.28 24.69 3.02
N GLN A 10 9.38 24.40 3.73
CA GLN A 10 9.91 23.04 3.83
C GLN A 10 8.94 22.07 4.49
N LEU A 11 8.27 22.47 5.57
CA LEU A 11 7.26 21.65 6.23
C LEU A 11 6.06 21.37 5.32
N GLN A 12 5.62 22.37 4.54
CA GLN A 12 4.55 22.19 3.56
C GLN A 12 4.94 21.23 2.44
N GLN A 13 6.17 21.33 1.94
CA GLN A 13 6.68 20.41 0.92
C GLN A 13 6.73 18.97 1.44
N VAL A 14 7.27 18.76 2.65
CA VAL A 14 7.32 17.43 3.28
C VAL A 14 5.92 16.87 3.53
N ALA A 15 4.96 17.71 3.94
CA ALA A 15 3.58 17.28 4.13
C ALA A 15 2.94 16.79 2.81
N ALA A 16 3.14 17.54 1.72
CA ALA A 16 2.65 17.16 0.40
C ALA A 16 3.30 15.86 -0.11
N ASP A 17 4.60 15.69 0.12
CA ASP A 17 5.30 14.45 -0.24
C ASP A 17 4.80 13.24 0.56
N ILE A 18 4.53 13.41 1.85
CA ILE A 18 3.95 12.35 2.68
C ILE A 18 2.56 11.97 2.17
N GLU A 19 1.72 12.94 1.81
CA GLU A 19 0.39 12.68 1.27
C GLU A 19 0.46 11.94 -0.07
N ARG A 20 1.34 12.37 -0.98
CA ARG A 20 1.60 11.69 -2.25
C ARG A 20 2.05 10.24 -2.05
N LEU A 21 3.06 10.03 -1.19
CA LEU A 21 3.60 8.69 -0.91
C LEU A 21 2.56 7.77 -0.25
N ARG A 22 1.67 8.32 0.58
CA ARG A 22 0.54 7.55 1.15
C ARG A 22 -0.42 7.10 0.05
N SER A 23 -0.78 7.98 -0.88
CA SER A 23 -1.63 7.62 -2.02
C SER A 23 -0.98 6.54 -2.89
N GLU A 24 0.30 6.69 -3.23
CA GLU A 24 1.04 5.69 -4.02
C GLU A 24 1.13 4.34 -3.31
N LEU A 25 1.29 4.34 -1.98
CA LEU A 25 1.30 3.12 -1.18
C LEU A 25 -0.08 2.43 -1.19
N ASP A 26 -1.16 3.19 -1.06
CA ASP A 26 -2.52 2.66 -1.09
C ASP A 26 -2.86 2.05 -2.47
N ASP A 27 -2.41 2.69 -3.55
CA ASP A 27 -2.53 2.18 -4.91
C ASP A 27 -1.74 0.89 -5.10
N ALA A 28 -0.48 0.85 -4.65
CA ALA A 28 0.36 -0.34 -4.74
C ALA A 28 -0.22 -1.51 -3.92
N ILE A 29 -0.80 -1.25 -2.75
CA ILE A 29 -1.49 -2.25 -1.94
C ILE A 29 -2.73 -2.79 -2.67
N SER A 30 -3.50 -1.91 -3.30
CA SER A 30 -4.68 -2.30 -4.09
C SER A 30 -4.31 -3.14 -5.31
N GLN A 31 -3.26 -2.74 -6.04
CA GLN A 31 -2.75 -3.51 -7.17
C GLN A 31 -2.24 -4.89 -6.73
N ARG A 32 -1.50 -4.96 -5.61
CA ARG A 32 -1.07 -6.24 -5.03
C ARG A 32 -2.25 -7.14 -4.69
N TYR A 33 -3.36 -6.59 -4.17
CA TYR A 33 -4.58 -7.34 -3.90
C TYR A 33 -5.10 -8.01 -5.17
N ASP A 34 -5.35 -7.22 -6.22
CA ASP A 34 -5.92 -7.71 -7.48
C ASP A 34 -5.01 -8.75 -8.16
N ILE A 35 -3.69 -8.53 -8.15
CA ILE A 35 -2.70 -9.48 -8.71
C ILE A 35 -2.71 -10.80 -7.95
N VAL A 36 -2.79 -10.76 -6.61
CA VAL A 36 -2.77 -11.98 -5.81
C VAL A 36 -4.05 -12.77 -6.00
N GLU A 37 -5.22 -12.13 -6.08
CA GLU A 37 -6.47 -12.83 -6.40
C GLU A 37 -6.42 -13.46 -7.80
N ALA A 38 -5.86 -12.78 -8.80
CA ALA A 38 -5.65 -13.36 -10.13
C ALA A 38 -4.67 -14.55 -10.11
N ALA A 39 -3.57 -14.45 -9.37
CA ALA A 39 -2.62 -15.55 -9.19
C ALA A 39 -3.26 -16.75 -8.48
N ARG A 40 -4.10 -16.50 -7.47
CA ARG A 40 -4.88 -17.53 -6.77
C ARG A 40 -5.84 -18.25 -7.71
N ALA A 41 -6.53 -17.51 -8.60
CA ALA A 41 -7.40 -18.08 -9.62
C ALA A 41 -6.63 -18.94 -10.64
N ALA A 42 -5.36 -18.62 -10.89
CA ALA A 42 -4.44 -19.42 -11.72
C ALA A 42 -3.79 -20.60 -10.98
N GLY A 43 -4.11 -20.83 -9.70
CA GLY A 43 -3.63 -21.97 -8.93
C GLY A 43 -2.41 -21.70 -8.03
N ILE A 44 -1.88 -20.47 -7.99
CA ILE A 44 -0.79 -20.10 -7.07
C ILE A 44 -1.30 -20.16 -5.62
N THR A 45 -0.51 -20.73 -4.71
CA THR A 45 -0.85 -20.77 -3.28
C THR A 45 -0.55 -19.45 -2.58
N TRP A 46 -1.20 -19.21 -1.44
CA TRP A 46 -0.90 -18.05 -0.59
C TRP A 46 0.58 -18.01 -0.16
N ARG A 47 1.16 -19.17 0.13
CA ARG A 47 2.57 -19.32 0.51
C ARG A 47 3.53 -18.94 -0.61
N GLU A 48 3.26 -19.40 -1.83
CA GLU A 48 4.07 -19.05 -3.01
C GLU A 48 3.98 -17.56 -3.33
N ALA A 49 2.77 -17.01 -3.35
CA ALA A 49 2.55 -15.58 -3.57
C ALA A 49 3.27 -14.74 -2.50
N ALA A 50 3.18 -15.13 -1.22
CA ALA A 50 3.86 -14.44 -0.12
C ALA A 50 5.39 -14.49 -0.27
N THR A 51 5.93 -15.62 -0.72
CA THR A 51 7.37 -15.80 -0.97
C THR A 51 7.85 -14.87 -2.09
N ILE A 52 7.13 -14.79 -3.20
CA ILE A 52 7.43 -13.89 -4.33
C ILE A 52 7.38 -12.42 -3.87
N LEU A 53 6.36 -12.08 -3.08
CA LEU A 53 6.18 -10.74 -2.52
C LEU A 53 7.09 -10.43 -1.33
N LYS A 54 8.01 -11.34 -0.97
CA LYS A 54 8.96 -11.21 0.15
C LYS A 54 8.28 -10.86 1.48
N MET A 55 7.15 -11.50 1.75
CA MET A 55 6.37 -11.32 2.98
C MET A 55 5.94 -12.66 3.58
N THR A 56 5.41 -12.62 4.80
CA THR A 56 4.85 -13.80 5.43
C THR A 56 3.46 -14.10 4.87
N GLU A 57 3.10 -15.38 4.77
CA GLU A 57 1.76 -15.81 4.35
C GLU A 57 0.68 -15.19 5.22
N THR A 58 0.85 -15.21 6.54
CA THR A 58 -0.04 -14.55 7.50
C THR A 58 -0.16 -13.05 7.27
N GLY A 59 0.95 -12.38 6.95
CA GLY A 59 0.96 -10.95 6.63
C GLY A 59 0.19 -10.65 5.34
N LEU A 60 0.40 -11.46 4.31
CA LEU A 60 -0.33 -11.37 3.06
C LEU A 60 -1.84 -11.56 3.30
N MET A 61 -2.26 -12.63 3.96
CA MET A 61 -3.69 -12.90 4.22
C MET A 61 -4.36 -11.78 5.05
N LYS A 62 -3.67 -11.23 6.06
CA LYS A 62 -4.19 -10.10 6.86
C LYS A 62 -4.40 -8.86 6.01
N THR A 63 -3.42 -8.51 5.18
CA THR A 63 -3.52 -7.32 4.32
C THR A 63 -4.62 -7.50 3.26
N GLN A 64 -4.76 -8.69 2.70
CA GLN A 64 -5.84 -9.04 1.77
C GLN A 64 -7.23 -8.90 2.41
N GLY A 65 -7.38 -9.40 3.64
CA GLY A 65 -8.61 -9.24 4.41
C GLY A 65 -8.94 -7.78 4.74
N ALA A 66 -7.93 -6.95 5.04
CA ALA A 66 -8.10 -5.52 5.29
C ALA A 66 -8.53 -4.76 4.02
N THR A 67 -7.85 -4.98 2.89
CA THR A 67 -8.18 -4.35 1.60
C THR A 67 -9.57 -4.75 1.12
N LYS A 68 -9.95 -6.03 1.25
CA LYS A 68 -11.31 -6.50 0.93
C LYS A 68 -12.38 -5.81 1.78
N LYS A 69 -12.13 -5.64 3.08
CA LYS A 69 -13.04 -4.91 3.99
C LYS A 69 -13.14 -3.42 3.68
N ALA A 70 -12.04 -2.79 3.26
CA ALA A 70 -12.03 -1.39 2.86
C ALA A 70 -12.89 -1.18 1.61
N ARG A 71 -12.70 -1.99 0.56
CA ARG A 71 -13.52 -1.95 -0.66
C ARG A 71 -15.01 -2.22 -0.41
N ALA A 72 -15.37 -3.08 0.55
CA ALA A 72 -16.76 -3.36 0.87
C ALA A 72 -17.50 -2.20 1.59
N LYS A 73 -16.78 -1.17 2.04
CA LYS A 73 -17.33 -0.01 2.76
C LYS A 73 -17.35 1.27 1.93
N SER A 74 -16.68 1.27 0.77
CA SER A 74 -16.69 2.34 -0.22
C SER A 74 -17.84 2.15 -1.20
#